data_AF-A0A945HJ95-F1
#
_entry.id   AF-A0A945HJ95-F1
#
_cell.length_a   1.000
_cell.length_b   1.000
_cell.length_c   1.000
_cell.angle_alpha   90.00
_cell.angle_beta   90.00
_cell.angle_gamma   90.00
#
_symmetry.space_group_name_H-M   'P 1'
#
loop_
_entity.id
_entity.type
_entity.pdbx_description
1 polymer ?
#
loop_
_entity_poly.entity_id
_entity_poly.type
_entity_poly.pdbx_seq_one_letter_code
_entity_poly.pdbx_strand_id
1 'polypeptide(L)'
;MTMQRFEQSLESEQSGLNYQEEIANSQTRIDNIRGEREFEELNAKERAGILELMNQIETLQQKQLMEKKDREQRWIREMFIDWARDEVGKKDPETWIDKKIDFSDPFEPKAKDDYFRIPGSKSVKRVPMGLRGKILAAINCDLDTFPVDCEFESILVVGNGRITEIPNDLKKKRIDVSDTGVNSYPQSITCNELLMNGSTVDYIPTDKSTFRVKRLNLNKTSVTDIPQDADYEGLSLTFTDVEIIPDNFSIKVLNLSKSKVKVIPPDLNCEELHLSGTDVEVIPHGFECDELTLSDSKVKVITPDIEINFLDLDETDVRKIPDGLKCTSLSLDMTPVDTIPVGNTFIKDLFLSGSQVKKVPAGVRLDALRIGGCEIEEFSEDVKIGELWINEKIISDEIYGKILRLQKAGKIGEIILDHDTYERTNA
;
A
#
# COMPACT_ATOMS: atom_id res chain seq x y z
N MET A 1 -4.63 -24.33 23.96
CA MET A 1 -5.58 -25.40 24.31
C MET A 1 -5.58 -26.36 23.12
N THR A 2 -5.25 -27.64 23.31
CA THR A 2 -4.87 -28.59 22.23
C THR A 2 -6.06 -29.36 21.67
N MET A 3 -6.05 -29.59 20.34
CA MET A 3 -7.05 -30.30 19.50
C MET A 3 -7.65 -31.58 20.11
N GLN A 4 -6.93 -32.30 20.98
CA GLN A 4 -7.45 -33.48 21.70
C GLN A 4 -8.58 -33.19 22.70
N ARG A 5 -8.58 -32.03 23.36
CA ARG A 5 -9.74 -31.61 24.18
C ARG A 5 -10.93 -31.18 23.31
N PHE A 6 -10.70 -30.86 22.03
CA PHE A 6 -11.72 -30.42 21.06
C PHE A 6 -12.50 -31.61 20.50
N GLU A 7 -11.82 -32.71 20.16
CA GLU A 7 -12.49 -33.93 19.69
C GLU A 7 -13.31 -34.60 20.82
N GLN A 8 -12.80 -34.62 22.05
CA GLN A 8 -13.50 -35.23 23.20
C GLN A 8 -14.79 -34.49 23.61
N SER A 9 -14.88 -33.18 23.38
CA SER A 9 -16.09 -32.41 23.70
C SER A 9 -17.22 -32.62 22.69
N LEU A 10 -16.89 -32.96 21.44
CA LEU A 10 -17.86 -33.28 20.38
C LEU A 10 -18.59 -34.61 20.64
N GLU A 11 -17.94 -35.55 21.34
CA GLU A 11 -18.50 -36.87 21.62
C GLU A 11 -19.44 -36.90 22.84
N SER A 12 -19.32 -35.95 23.78
CA SER A 12 -20.01 -36.02 25.07
C SER A 12 -21.45 -35.48 25.11
N GLU A 13 -21.93 -34.81 24.05
CA GLU A 13 -23.32 -34.32 23.93
C GLU A 13 -24.18 -35.17 22.97
N GLN A 14 -24.03 -36.50 23.00
CA GLN A 14 -24.91 -37.44 22.28
C GLN A 14 -26.31 -37.54 22.93
N SER A 15 -27.07 -36.45 22.97
CA SER A 15 -28.43 -36.46 23.56
C SER A 15 -29.58 -36.29 22.56
N GLY A 16 -29.36 -36.43 21.25
CA GLY A 16 -30.42 -36.26 20.26
C GLY A 16 -30.23 -37.14 19.04
N LEU A 17 -31.04 -38.21 18.94
CA LEU A 17 -31.25 -39.07 17.76
C LEU A 17 -29.97 -39.71 17.20
N ASN A 18 -29.80 -41.00 17.50
CA ASN A 18 -28.74 -41.82 16.91
C ASN A 18 -29.07 -42.14 15.44
N TYR A 19 -28.91 -41.17 14.54
CA TYR A 19 -29.14 -41.34 13.10
C TYR A 19 -28.39 -42.55 12.53
N GLN A 20 -27.21 -42.85 13.07
CA GLN A 20 -26.40 -44.01 12.68
C GLN A 20 -27.08 -45.34 13.00
N GLU A 21 -27.74 -45.44 14.14
CA GLU A 21 -28.52 -46.62 14.51
C GLU A 21 -29.78 -46.76 13.66
N GLU A 22 -30.49 -45.66 13.34
CA GLU A 22 -31.64 -45.71 12.44
C GLU A 22 -31.26 -46.09 11.00
N ILE A 23 -30.13 -45.57 10.51
CA ILE A 23 -29.56 -45.94 9.21
C ILE A 23 -29.17 -47.43 9.22
N ALA A 24 -28.46 -47.90 10.24
CA ALA A 24 -28.08 -49.30 10.38
C ALA A 24 -29.29 -50.25 10.47
N ASN A 25 -30.34 -49.83 11.18
CA ASN A 25 -31.60 -50.56 11.27
C ASN A 25 -32.32 -50.62 9.92
N SER A 26 -32.34 -49.52 9.17
CA SER A 26 -32.95 -49.46 7.84
C SER A 26 -32.18 -50.33 6.84
N GLN A 27 -30.83 -50.31 6.92
CA GLN A 27 -29.96 -51.17 6.13
C GLN A 27 -30.20 -52.66 6.45
N THR A 28 -30.29 -53.01 7.73
CA THR A 28 -30.61 -54.38 8.17
C THR A 28 -31.98 -54.84 7.65
N ARG A 29 -32.97 -53.93 7.59
CA ARG A 29 -34.30 -54.25 7.02
C ARG A 29 -34.25 -54.44 5.51
N ILE A 30 -33.46 -53.65 4.79
CA ILE A 30 -33.20 -53.84 3.35
C ILE A 30 -32.58 -55.24 3.13
N ASP A 31 -31.56 -55.59 3.91
CA ASP A 31 -30.88 -56.88 3.80
C ASP A 31 -31.82 -58.05 4.11
N ASN A 32 -32.72 -57.91 5.09
CA ASN A 32 -33.74 -58.92 5.40
C ASN A 32 -34.80 -59.08 4.30
N ILE A 33 -35.22 -57.99 3.63
CA ILE A 33 -36.18 -58.06 2.52
C ILE A 33 -35.51 -58.67 1.28
N ARG A 34 -34.27 -58.26 1.00
CA ARG A 34 -33.50 -58.74 -0.14
C ARG A 34 -33.09 -60.21 0.03
N GLY A 35 -32.60 -60.58 1.21
CA GLY A 35 -31.92 -61.85 1.43
C GLY A 35 -30.70 -61.97 0.52
N GLU A 36 -30.56 -63.11 -0.15
CA GLU A 36 -29.53 -63.35 -1.18
C GLU A 36 -30.03 -63.07 -2.62
N ARG A 37 -31.27 -62.60 -2.78
CA ARG A 37 -31.88 -62.37 -4.10
C ARG A 37 -31.40 -61.06 -4.72
N GLU A 38 -31.27 -61.05 -6.05
CA GLU A 38 -31.03 -59.82 -6.79
C GLU A 38 -32.29 -58.93 -6.80
N PHE A 39 -32.12 -57.61 -6.98
CA PHE A 39 -33.23 -56.65 -6.91
C PHE A 39 -34.33 -56.95 -7.94
N GLU A 40 -33.95 -57.46 -9.11
CA GLU A 40 -34.82 -57.87 -10.21
C GLU A 40 -35.65 -59.13 -9.89
N GLU A 41 -35.28 -59.90 -8.88
CA GLU A 41 -35.99 -61.11 -8.46
C GLU A 41 -37.08 -60.82 -7.40
N LEU A 42 -37.05 -59.61 -6.85
CA LEU A 42 -38.02 -59.16 -5.85
C LEU A 42 -39.37 -58.84 -6.47
N ASN A 43 -40.45 -59.14 -5.76
CA ASN A 43 -41.79 -58.75 -6.19
C ASN A 43 -42.02 -57.23 -5.99
N ALA A 44 -43.08 -56.70 -6.61
CA ALA A 44 -43.36 -55.27 -6.60
C ALA A 44 -43.48 -54.67 -5.18
N LYS A 45 -44.01 -55.43 -4.20
CA LYS A 45 -44.14 -54.98 -2.81
C LYS A 45 -42.80 -54.92 -2.09
N GLU A 46 -41.94 -55.91 -2.32
CA GLU A 46 -40.58 -55.96 -1.76
C GLU A 46 -39.72 -54.82 -2.31
N ARG A 47 -39.76 -54.57 -3.63
CA ARG A 47 -39.05 -53.44 -4.25
C ARG A 47 -39.52 -52.10 -3.72
N ALA A 48 -40.83 -51.91 -3.58
CA ALA A 48 -41.40 -50.70 -3.00
C ALA A 48 -40.92 -50.47 -1.56
N GLY A 49 -40.87 -51.53 -0.74
CA GLY A 49 -40.36 -51.46 0.64
C GLY A 49 -38.87 -51.14 0.73
N ILE A 50 -38.04 -51.67 -0.18
CA ILE A 50 -36.61 -51.31 -0.25
C ILE A 50 -36.44 -49.84 -0.66
N LEU A 51 -37.16 -49.37 -1.68
CA LEU A 51 -37.10 -47.97 -2.12
C LEU A 51 -37.51 -47.00 -1.01
N GLU A 52 -38.53 -47.34 -0.23
CA GLU A 52 -38.95 -46.56 0.94
C GLU A 52 -37.83 -46.47 2.00
N LEU A 53 -37.17 -47.58 2.32
CA LEU A 53 -36.05 -47.62 3.26
C LEU A 53 -34.82 -46.86 2.72
N MET A 54 -34.53 -46.93 1.43
CA MET A 54 -33.44 -46.15 0.81
C MET A 54 -33.71 -44.65 0.91
N ASN A 55 -34.93 -44.20 0.61
CA ASN A 55 -35.33 -42.81 0.79
C ASN A 55 -35.25 -42.37 2.26
N GLN A 56 -35.58 -43.26 3.20
CA GLN A 56 -35.41 -43.02 4.63
C GLN A 56 -33.94 -42.84 5.01
N ILE A 57 -33.04 -43.71 4.52
CA ILE A 57 -31.59 -43.61 4.75
C ILE A 57 -31.06 -42.28 4.21
N GLU A 58 -31.41 -41.90 2.98
CA GLU A 58 -31.00 -40.63 2.38
C GLU A 58 -31.47 -39.44 3.24
N THR A 59 -32.73 -39.45 3.68
CA THR A 59 -33.30 -38.41 4.56
C THR A 59 -32.53 -38.31 5.88
N LEU A 60 -32.17 -39.44 6.49
CA LEU A 60 -31.43 -39.49 7.75
C LEU A 60 -30.00 -38.98 7.57
N GLN A 61 -29.33 -39.33 6.47
CA GLN A 61 -28.00 -38.81 6.12
C GLN A 61 -28.03 -37.29 5.92
N GLN A 62 -29.05 -36.75 5.27
CA GLN A 62 -29.24 -35.31 5.11
C GLN A 62 -29.46 -34.61 6.46
N LYS A 63 -30.30 -35.18 7.35
CA LYS A 63 -30.51 -34.64 8.70
C LYS A 63 -29.23 -34.65 9.53
N GLN A 64 -28.49 -35.76 9.52
CA GLN A 64 -27.22 -35.87 10.22
C GLN A 64 -26.21 -34.81 9.73
N LEU A 65 -26.13 -34.60 8.41
CA LEU A 65 -25.27 -33.57 7.82
C LEU A 65 -25.70 -32.16 8.27
N MET A 66 -27.00 -31.86 8.25
CA MET A 66 -27.50 -30.55 8.70
C MET A 66 -27.25 -30.30 10.18
N GLU A 67 -27.50 -31.29 11.05
CA GLU A 67 -27.25 -31.15 12.48
C GLU A 67 -25.75 -30.99 12.78
N LYS A 68 -24.89 -31.71 12.05
CA LYS A 68 -23.44 -31.53 12.11
C LYS A 68 -23.06 -30.09 11.72
N LYS A 69 -23.58 -29.58 10.60
CA LYS A 69 -23.37 -28.19 10.15
C LYS A 69 -23.84 -27.17 11.18
N ASP A 70 -25.02 -27.34 11.75
CA ASP A 70 -25.56 -26.43 12.77
C ASP A 70 -24.71 -26.41 14.04
N ARG A 71 -24.21 -27.57 14.48
CA ARG A 71 -23.28 -27.67 15.61
C ARG A 71 -21.97 -26.94 15.33
N GLU A 72 -21.36 -27.21 14.16
CA GLU A 72 -20.11 -26.57 13.74
C GLU A 72 -20.31 -25.05 13.58
N GLN A 73 -21.45 -24.60 13.04
CA GLN A 73 -21.80 -23.18 12.92
C GLN A 73 -21.84 -22.49 14.27
N ARG A 74 -22.58 -23.06 15.24
CA ARG A 74 -22.68 -22.50 16.59
C ARG A 74 -21.32 -22.43 17.23
N TRP A 75 -20.54 -23.51 17.14
CA TRP A 75 -19.23 -23.58 17.76
C TRP A 75 -18.23 -22.57 17.16
N ILE A 76 -18.16 -22.46 15.83
CA ILE A 76 -17.32 -21.48 15.15
C ILE A 76 -17.77 -20.07 15.55
N ARG A 77 -19.07 -19.77 15.54
CA ARG A 77 -19.58 -18.46 15.96
C ARG A 77 -19.19 -18.13 17.41
N GLU A 78 -19.34 -19.07 18.34
CA GLU A 78 -18.93 -18.87 19.74
C GLU A 78 -17.42 -18.62 19.87
N MET A 79 -16.58 -19.32 19.11
CA MET A 79 -15.13 -19.04 19.08
C MET A 79 -14.83 -17.59 18.66
N PHE A 80 -15.55 -17.07 17.66
CA PHE A 80 -15.39 -15.68 17.22
C PHE A 80 -15.92 -14.68 18.26
N ILE A 81 -17.00 -15.01 18.97
CA ILE A 81 -17.54 -14.19 20.07
C ILE A 81 -16.55 -14.12 21.23
N ASP A 82 -16.00 -15.25 21.65
CA ASP A 82 -14.97 -15.33 22.70
C ASP A 82 -13.75 -14.50 22.30
N TRP A 83 -13.28 -14.62 21.05
CA TRP A 83 -12.20 -13.78 20.53
C TRP A 83 -12.54 -12.27 20.57
N ALA A 84 -13.75 -11.88 20.15
CA ALA A 84 -14.19 -10.50 20.18
C ALA A 84 -14.26 -9.94 21.61
N ARG A 85 -14.66 -10.77 22.58
CA ARG A 85 -14.75 -10.41 24.00
C ARG A 85 -13.38 -10.29 24.64
N ASP A 86 -12.58 -11.36 24.52
CA ASP A 86 -11.40 -11.58 25.35
C ASP A 86 -10.14 -10.92 24.75
N GLU A 87 -10.03 -10.91 23.41
CA GLU A 87 -8.87 -10.37 22.70
C GLU A 87 -9.16 -8.98 22.11
N VAL A 88 -10.28 -8.80 21.42
CA VAL A 88 -10.62 -7.50 20.81
C VAL A 88 -11.18 -6.50 21.83
N GLY A 89 -11.73 -6.98 22.96
CA GLY A 89 -12.25 -6.13 24.03
C GLY A 89 -13.60 -5.46 23.73
N LYS A 90 -14.46 -6.13 22.96
CA LYS A 90 -15.81 -5.63 22.67
C LYS A 90 -16.75 -5.87 23.84
N LYS A 91 -17.45 -4.81 24.25
CA LYS A 91 -18.47 -4.85 25.33
C LYS A 91 -19.68 -5.71 24.96
N ASP A 92 -20.05 -5.67 23.68
CA ASP A 92 -21.11 -6.49 23.09
C ASP A 92 -20.49 -7.28 21.92
N PRO A 93 -19.84 -8.42 22.22
CA PRO A 93 -19.11 -9.20 21.23
C PRO A 93 -20.06 -9.83 20.21
N GLU A 94 -21.25 -10.27 20.60
CA GLU A 94 -22.25 -10.87 19.72
C GLU A 94 -22.71 -9.90 18.64
N THR A 95 -23.20 -8.72 19.04
CA THR A 95 -23.65 -7.69 18.08
C THR A 95 -22.51 -7.25 17.17
N TRP A 96 -21.28 -7.17 17.69
CA TRP A 96 -20.12 -6.80 16.89
C TRP A 96 -19.78 -7.87 15.85
N ILE A 97 -19.76 -9.14 16.25
CA ILE A 97 -19.52 -10.29 15.36
C ILE A 97 -20.61 -10.38 14.29
N ASP A 98 -21.89 -10.29 14.66
CA ASP A 98 -22.99 -10.33 13.70
C ASP A 98 -22.97 -9.15 12.72
N LYS A 99 -22.42 -8.00 13.13
CA LYS A 99 -22.21 -6.86 12.22
C LYS A 99 -21.04 -7.07 11.25
N LYS A 100 -20.02 -7.80 11.65
CA LYS A 100 -18.72 -7.84 10.95
C LYS A 100 -18.45 -9.12 10.17
N ILE A 101 -19.07 -10.22 10.56
CA ILE A 101 -18.81 -11.54 10.00
C ILE A 101 -20.12 -12.19 9.58
N ASP A 102 -20.12 -12.76 8.40
CA ASP A 102 -21.18 -13.59 7.85
C ASP A 102 -20.84 -15.07 8.12
N PHE A 103 -21.73 -15.73 8.86
CA PHE A 103 -21.66 -17.16 9.16
C PHE A 103 -22.69 -17.96 8.35
N SER A 104 -23.22 -17.43 7.24
CA SER A 104 -24.17 -18.15 6.39
C SER A 104 -23.61 -19.49 5.89
N ASP A 105 -22.28 -19.57 5.73
CA ASP A 105 -21.55 -20.84 5.63
C ASP A 105 -20.68 -21.03 6.88
N PRO A 106 -20.94 -22.05 7.71
CA PRO A 106 -20.17 -22.28 8.93
C PRO A 106 -18.70 -22.57 8.68
N PHE A 107 -18.34 -23.17 7.54
CA PHE A 107 -16.96 -23.54 7.25
C PHE A 107 -16.18 -22.42 6.56
N GLU A 108 -16.88 -21.36 6.15
CA GLU A 108 -16.30 -20.24 5.43
C GLU A 108 -16.76 -18.90 6.03
N PRO A 109 -16.43 -18.61 7.30
CA PRO A 109 -16.78 -17.33 7.92
C PRO A 109 -16.17 -16.18 7.09
N LYS A 110 -17.03 -15.28 6.60
CA LYS A 110 -16.63 -14.21 5.68
C LYS A 110 -16.78 -12.85 6.33
N ALA A 111 -15.77 -11.99 6.20
CA ALA A 111 -15.92 -10.59 6.53
C ALA A 111 -17.04 -9.97 5.68
N LYS A 112 -17.99 -9.27 6.32
CA LYS A 112 -19.09 -8.58 5.62
C LYS A 112 -18.63 -7.35 4.85
N ASP A 113 -17.56 -6.73 5.33
CA ASP A 113 -16.92 -5.58 4.69
C ASP A 113 -15.70 -6.04 3.89
N ASP A 114 -15.44 -5.40 2.75
CA ASP A 114 -14.22 -5.62 1.95
C ASP A 114 -12.94 -5.36 2.76
N TYR A 115 -13.03 -4.47 3.76
CA TYR A 115 -11.93 -4.07 4.63
C TYR A 115 -12.20 -4.48 6.08
N PHE A 116 -11.70 -5.66 6.47
CA PHE A 116 -11.80 -6.15 7.83
C PHE A 116 -10.68 -5.60 8.71
N ARG A 117 -10.99 -4.53 9.45
CA ARG A 117 -10.06 -3.93 10.41
C ARG A 117 -10.28 -4.49 11.81
N ILE A 118 -9.26 -5.15 12.34
CA ILE A 118 -9.18 -5.46 13.77
C ILE A 118 -8.81 -4.15 14.48
N PRO A 119 -9.61 -3.70 15.47
CA PRO A 119 -9.24 -2.55 16.29
C PRO A 119 -7.88 -2.80 16.95
N GLY A 120 -6.94 -1.88 16.78
CA GLY A 120 -5.60 -2.01 17.35
C GLY A 120 -5.65 -2.19 18.86
N SER A 121 -5.24 -3.37 19.34
CA SER A 121 -5.14 -3.68 20.76
C SER A 121 -4.01 -4.67 21.01
N LYS A 122 -3.21 -4.40 22.04
CA LYS A 122 -2.13 -5.29 22.50
C LYS A 122 -2.62 -6.62 23.08
N SER A 123 -3.93 -6.74 23.34
CA SER A 123 -4.57 -7.99 23.77
C SER A 123 -4.86 -8.94 22.61
N VAL A 124 -4.91 -8.46 21.36
CA VAL A 124 -5.13 -9.34 20.21
C VAL A 124 -3.84 -10.10 19.91
N LYS A 125 -3.90 -11.42 20.09
CA LYS A 125 -2.78 -12.35 19.90
C LYS A 125 -2.92 -13.17 18.63
N ARG A 126 -4.14 -13.35 18.14
CA ARG A 126 -4.42 -14.14 16.93
C ARG A 126 -5.59 -13.58 16.13
N VAL A 127 -5.67 -14.05 14.89
CA VAL A 127 -6.88 -13.95 14.07
C VAL A 127 -7.54 -15.34 14.06
N PRO A 128 -8.85 -15.47 14.28
CA PRO A 128 -9.52 -16.76 14.22
C PRO A 128 -9.34 -17.43 12.85
N MET A 129 -9.12 -18.74 12.86
CA MET A 129 -8.89 -19.55 11.66
C MET A 129 -10.08 -19.53 10.70
N GLY A 130 -9.80 -19.69 9.41
CA GLY A 130 -10.83 -19.81 8.37
C GLY A 130 -11.51 -18.49 7.98
N LEU A 131 -11.18 -17.37 8.63
CA LEU A 131 -11.74 -16.06 8.27
C LEU A 131 -11.33 -15.68 6.85
N ARG A 132 -12.33 -15.39 6.02
CA ARG A 132 -12.15 -14.99 4.62
C ARG A 132 -12.53 -13.54 4.38
N GLY A 133 -11.94 -12.90 3.38
CA GLY A 133 -12.32 -11.55 2.96
C GLY A 133 -11.43 -10.99 1.87
N LYS A 134 -11.57 -9.70 1.55
CA LYS A 134 -10.69 -9.06 0.55
C LYS A 134 -9.42 -8.49 1.18
N ILE A 135 -9.57 -7.77 2.31
CA ILE A 135 -8.48 -7.11 3.02
C ILE A 135 -8.59 -7.36 4.52
N LEU A 136 -7.47 -7.75 5.15
CA LEU A 136 -7.29 -7.85 6.60
C LEU A 136 -6.29 -6.79 7.08
N ALA A 137 -6.72 -5.98 8.05
CA ALA A 137 -5.86 -5.01 8.71
C ALA A 137 -5.85 -5.24 10.23
N ALA A 138 -4.73 -5.72 10.75
CA ALA A 138 -4.45 -5.97 12.16
C ALA A 138 -3.31 -5.06 12.65
N ILE A 139 -3.48 -3.75 12.45
CA ILE A 139 -2.47 -2.73 12.81
C ILE A 139 -2.49 -2.51 14.33
N ASN A 140 -1.32 -2.33 14.94
CA ASN A 140 -1.17 -2.11 16.38
C ASN A 140 -1.72 -3.27 17.23
N CYS A 141 -1.58 -4.50 16.72
CA CYS A 141 -1.95 -5.73 17.41
C CYS A 141 -0.68 -6.51 17.81
N ASP A 142 -0.66 -7.09 19.00
CA ASP A 142 0.44 -7.96 19.44
C ASP A 142 0.21 -9.39 18.92
N LEU A 143 0.00 -9.56 17.61
CA LEU A 143 -0.16 -10.88 17.02
C LEU A 143 1.10 -11.72 17.27
N ASP A 144 0.90 -12.91 17.83
CA ASP A 144 1.99 -13.85 18.13
C ASP A 144 2.45 -14.58 16.86
N THR A 145 1.53 -14.83 15.92
CA THR A 145 1.80 -15.52 14.66
C THR A 145 1.13 -14.82 13.49
N PHE A 146 1.74 -14.97 12.30
CA PHE A 146 1.15 -14.51 11.06
C PHE A 146 -0.13 -15.32 10.74
N PRO A 147 -1.24 -14.68 10.32
CA PRO A 147 -2.52 -15.36 10.11
C PRO A 147 -2.56 -16.11 8.77
N VAL A 148 -1.82 -17.22 8.66
CA VAL A 148 -1.74 -18.07 7.45
C VAL A 148 -3.05 -18.76 7.11
N ASP A 149 -3.84 -19.10 8.13
CA ASP A 149 -5.11 -19.81 7.98
C ASP A 149 -6.28 -18.90 7.57
N CYS A 150 -5.97 -17.66 7.17
CA CYS A 150 -6.95 -16.69 6.72
C CYS A 150 -6.87 -16.49 5.20
N GLU A 151 -8.01 -16.58 4.53
CA GLU A 151 -8.10 -16.42 3.09
C GLU A 151 -8.49 -14.99 2.72
N PHE A 152 -7.49 -14.09 2.74
CA PHE A 152 -7.65 -12.72 2.25
C PHE A 152 -7.03 -12.54 0.86
N GLU A 153 -7.76 -11.90 -0.06
CA GLU A 153 -7.36 -11.79 -1.47
C GLU A 153 -6.18 -10.83 -1.70
N SER A 154 -6.13 -9.70 -0.99
CA SER A 154 -5.30 -8.57 -1.44
C SER A 154 -4.30 -8.07 -0.42
N ILE A 155 -4.74 -7.62 0.76
CA ILE A 155 -3.87 -6.89 1.69
C ILE A 155 -3.90 -7.56 3.05
N LEU A 156 -2.71 -7.89 3.55
CA LEU A 156 -2.50 -8.29 4.94
C LEU A 156 -1.60 -7.26 5.61
N VAL A 157 -2.19 -6.38 6.42
CA VAL A 157 -1.46 -5.39 7.24
C VAL A 157 -1.35 -5.92 8.66
N VAL A 158 -0.14 -6.24 9.09
CA VAL A 158 0.17 -6.68 10.45
C VAL A 158 1.26 -5.82 11.06
N GLY A 159 1.23 -4.52 10.77
CA GLY A 159 2.24 -3.58 11.22
C GLY A 159 2.10 -3.16 12.69
N ASN A 160 3.19 -2.65 13.26
CA ASN A 160 3.28 -2.20 14.66
C ASN A 160 2.93 -3.32 15.66
N GLY A 161 3.50 -4.51 15.45
CA GLY A 161 3.17 -5.72 16.20
C GLY A 161 4.40 -6.58 16.53
N ARG A 162 4.17 -7.76 17.12
CA ARG A 162 5.23 -8.69 17.58
C ARG A 162 5.62 -9.75 16.56
N ILE A 163 5.08 -9.71 15.35
CA ILE A 163 5.41 -10.68 14.32
C ILE A 163 6.91 -10.59 14.01
N THR A 164 7.59 -11.73 14.01
CA THR A 164 9.03 -11.84 13.74
C THR A 164 9.35 -12.56 12.44
N GLU A 165 8.36 -13.20 11.81
CA GLU A 165 8.56 -13.99 10.60
C GLU A 165 7.42 -13.83 9.61
N ILE A 166 7.77 -13.88 8.33
CA ILE A 166 6.83 -13.98 7.22
C ILE A 166 6.80 -15.46 6.80
N PRO A 167 5.63 -16.10 6.71
CA PRO A 167 5.49 -17.46 6.21
C PRO A 167 5.97 -17.63 4.77
N ASN A 168 6.46 -18.83 4.44
CA ASN A 168 6.81 -19.23 3.09
C ASN A 168 5.56 -19.38 2.20
N ASP A 169 5.77 -19.32 0.88
CA ASP A 169 4.79 -19.57 -0.17
C ASP A 169 3.56 -18.65 -0.13
N LEU A 170 3.66 -17.50 0.53
CA LEU A 170 2.59 -16.50 0.57
C LEU A 170 2.37 -15.88 -0.80
N LYS A 171 1.10 -15.92 -1.24
CA LYS A 171 0.63 -15.33 -2.50
C LYS A 171 -0.46 -14.33 -2.21
N LYS A 172 -0.12 -13.04 -2.19
CA LYS A 172 -1.03 -11.92 -1.91
C LYS A 172 -0.70 -10.75 -2.82
N LYS A 173 -1.64 -9.82 -3.07
CA LYS A 173 -1.31 -8.62 -3.86
C LYS A 173 -0.34 -7.71 -3.10
N ARG A 174 -0.56 -7.53 -1.80
CA ARG A 174 0.24 -6.66 -0.92
C ARG A 174 0.38 -7.29 0.47
N ILE A 175 1.59 -7.23 1.00
CA ILE A 175 1.91 -7.66 2.37
C ILE A 175 2.58 -6.47 3.07
N ASP A 176 2.09 -6.11 4.25
CA ASP A 176 2.62 -5.02 5.05
C ASP A 176 2.92 -5.50 6.46
N VAL A 177 4.22 -5.63 6.74
CA VAL A 177 4.79 -6.02 8.04
C VAL A 177 5.64 -4.88 8.60
N SER A 178 5.32 -3.64 8.25
CA SER A 178 6.06 -2.46 8.72
C SER A 178 6.01 -2.33 10.25
N ASP A 179 7.09 -1.87 10.86
CA ASP A 179 7.25 -1.67 12.30
C ASP A 179 6.99 -2.96 13.11
N THR A 180 7.38 -4.11 12.56
CA THR A 180 7.34 -5.41 13.25
C THR A 180 8.75 -5.90 13.59
N GLY A 181 8.85 -7.02 14.31
CA GLY A 181 10.12 -7.68 14.62
C GLY A 181 10.67 -8.53 13.47
N VAL A 182 10.09 -8.46 12.27
CA VAL A 182 10.60 -9.20 11.10
C VAL A 182 12.01 -8.72 10.77
N ASN A 183 12.92 -9.68 10.59
CA ASN A 183 14.34 -9.46 10.39
C ASN A 183 14.94 -10.27 9.22
N SER A 184 14.11 -11.05 8.54
CA SER A 184 14.52 -11.90 7.43
C SER A 184 13.36 -12.10 6.45
N TYR A 185 13.70 -12.44 5.22
CA TYR A 185 12.73 -12.74 4.17
C TYR A 185 12.37 -14.23 4.18
N PRO A 186 11.13 -14.58 3.78
CA PRO A 186 10.76 -15.98 3.58
C PRO A 186 11.56 -16.60 2.43
N GLN A 187 11.69 -17.93 2.44
CA GLN A 187 12.33 -18.69 1.35
C GLN A 187 11.61 -18.46 0.02
N SER A 188 10.29 -18.29 0.05
CA SER A 188 9.46 -18.04 -1.12
C SER A 188 8.32 -17.08 -0.80
N ILE A 189 8.05 -16.15 -1.71
CA ILE A 189 6.96 -15.18 -1.59
C ILE A 189 6.57 -14.67 -2.97
N THR A 190 5.30 -14.36 -3.16
CA THR A 190 4.80 -13.71 -4.37
C THR A 190 3.82 -12.61 -4.00
N CYS A 191 4.20 -11.36 -4.29
CA CYS A 191 3.31 -10.21 -4.17
C CYS A 191 3.69 -9.07 -5.10
N ASN A 192 2.75 -8.14 -5.34
CA ASN A 192 3.07 -6.92 -6.06
C ASN A 192 3.81 -5.94 -5.15
N GLU A 193 3.42 -5.85 -3.88
CA GLU A 193 4.00 -4.93 -2.90
C GLU A 193 4.36 -5.66 -1.60
N LEU A 194 5.59 -5.50 -1.15
CA LEU A 194 6.04 -5.90 0.18
C LEU A 194 6.53 -4.66 0.94
N LEU A 195 5.89 -4.33 2.05
CA LEU A 195 6.25 -3.21 2.90
C LEU A 195 6.84 -3.75 4.21
N MET A 196 8.08 -3.37 4.48
CA MET A 196 8.84 -3.77 5.66
C MET A 196 9.51 -2.56 6.31
N ASN A 197 8.81 -1.40 6.30
CA ASN A 197 9.34 -0.15 6.83
C ASN A 197 9.66 -0.31 8.32
N GLY A 198 10.77 0.25 8.80
CA GLY A 198 11.13 0.18 10.22
C GLY A 198 11.40 -1.24 10.74
N SER A 199 11.45 -2.24 9.86
CA SER A 199 11.89 -3.59 10.22
C SER A 199 13.41 -3.64 10.38
N THR A 200 13.93 -4.76 10.87
CA THR A 200 15.36 -4.91 11.18
C THR A 200 16.16 -5.61 10.08
N VAL A 201 15.58 -5.77 8.88
CA VAL A 201 16.32 -6.29 7.72
C VAL A 201 17.44 -5.34 7.32
N ASP A 202 18.54 -5.91 6.86
CA ASP A 202 19.77 -5.21 6.49
C ASP A 202 20.25 -5.55 5.07
N TYR A 203 19.49 -6.35 4.32
CA TYR A 203 19.80 -6.69 2.92
C TYR A 203 18.56 -6.66 2.01
N ILE A 204 18.81 -6.61 0.70
CA ILE A 204 17.80 -6.69 -0.37
C ILE A 204 17.90 -8.07 -1.05
N PRO A 205 16.80 -8.84 -1.18
CA PRO A 205 16.82 -10.14 -1.86
C PRO A 205 16.96 -10.03 -3.37
N THR A 206 17.75 -10.90 -4.00
CA THR A 206 17.92 -10.88 -5.46
C THR A 206 17.46 -12.16 -6.16
N ASP A 207 17.22 -13.25 -5.43
CA ASP A 207 16.76 -14.52 -6.00
C ASP A 207 15.29 -14.46 -6.46
N LYS A 208 15.08 -14.16 -7.75
CA LYS A 208 13.75 -14.11 -8.38
C LYS A 208 13.09 -15.46 -8.57
N SER A 209 13.80 -16.57 -8.38
CA SER A 209 13.20 -17.90 -8.54
C SER A 209 12.13 -18.14 -7.48
N THR A 210 12.38 -17.67 -6.25
CA THR A 210 11.51 -17.80 -5.09
C THR A 210 11.00 -16.47 -4.54
N PHE A 211 11.73 -15.36 -4.71
CA PHE A 211 11.34 -14.02 -4.24
C PHE A 211 10.72 -13.18 -5.36
N ARG A 212 9.40 -13.35 -5.57
CA ARG A 212 8.65 -12.69 -6.66
C ARG A 212 7.90 -11.47 -6.15
N VAL A 213 8.66 -10.42 -5.84
CA VAL A 213 8.14 -9.12 -5.39
C VAL A 213 8.42 -8.06 -6.46
N LYS A 214 7.40 -7.32 -6.89
CA LYS A 214 7.56 -6.21 -7.87
C LYS A 214 8.05 -4.93 -7.22
N ARG A 215 7.42 -4.52 -6.12
CA ARG A 215 7.75 -3.30 -5.37
C ARG A 215 8.12 -3.63 -3.93
N LEU A 216 9.28 -3.15 -3.49
CA LEU A 216 9.82 -3.41 -2.17
C LEU A 216 10.06 -2.10 -1.43
N ASN A 217 9.50 -1.98 -0.22
CA ASN A 217 9.68 -0.82 0.64
C ASN A 217 10.39 -1.21 1.93
N LEU A 218 11.60 -0.68 2.10
CA LEU A 218 12.52 -0.92 3.21
C LEU A 218 12.89 0.41 3.89
N ASN A 219 11.98 1.39 3.89
CA ASN A 219 12.22 2.68 4.53
C ASN A 219 12.58 2.50 6.00
N LYS A 220 13.53 3.27 6.52
CA LYS A 220 13.97 3.22 7.94
C LYS A 220 14.48 1.84 8.39
N THR A 221 14.99 1.02 7.48
CA THR A 221 15.66 -0.25 7.81
C THR A 221 17.18 -0.03 7.94
N SER A 222 17.93 -1.10 8.23
CA SER A 222 19.40 -1.05 8.35
C SER A 222 20.12 -1.40 7.04
N VAL A 223 19.41 -1.40 5.90
CA VAL A 223 20.01 -1.66 4.59
C VAL A 223 21.04 -0.57 4.25
N THR A 224 22.22 -1.00 3.81
CA THR A 224 23.33 -0.12 3.43
C THR A 224 23.67 -0.18 1.95
N ASP A 225 23.25 -1.22 1.23
CA ASP A 225 23.69 -1.47 -0.14
C ASP A 225 22.53 -1.89 -1.03
N ILE A 226 22.57 -1.42 -2.29
CA ILE A 226 21.69 -1.88 -3.36
C ILE A 226 22.46 -2.93 -4.18
N PRO A 227 22.00 -4.18 -4.27
CA PRO A 227 22.62 -5.18 -5.12
C PRO A 227 22.55 -4.80 -6.61
N GLN A 228 23.63 -5.05 -7.36
CA GLN A 228 23.70 -4.79 -8.80
C GLN A 228 22.61 -5.52 -9.61
N ASP A 229 22.22 -6.71 -9.15
CA ASP A 229 21.22 -7.60 -9.75
C ASP A 229 19.81 -7.40 -9.16
N ALA A 230 19.58 -6.33 -8.40
CA ALA A 230 18.26 -6.02 -7.87
C ALA A 230 17.29 -5.62 -9.00
N ASP A 231 16.37 -6.54 -9.35
CA ASP A 231 15.40 -6.36 -10.43
C ASP A 231 13.99 -6.08 -9.87
N TYR A 232 13.70 -4.82 -9.54
CA TYR A 232 12.39 -4.41 -9.01
C TYR A 232 11.73 -3.39 -9.94
N GLU A 233 10.40 -3.37 -9.99
CA GLU A 233 9.68 -2.25 -10.61
C GLU A 233 9.83 -0.99 -9.74
N GLY A 234 9.86 -1.14 -8.40
CA GLY A 234 10.07 -0.02 -7.50
C GLY A 234 10.77 -0.41 -6.20
N LEU A 235 11.68 0.43 -5.74
CA LEU A 235 12.47 0.24 -4.53
C LEU A 235 12.48 1.52 -3.71
N SER A 236 12.07 1.41 -2.45
CA SER A 236 12.05 2.54 -1.51
C SER A 236 12.95 2.24 -0.32
N LEU A 237 13.90 3.14 -0.09
CA LEU A 237 15.00 3.08 0.86
C LEU A 237 15.16 4.42 1.60
N THR A 238 14.05 5.15 1.79
CA THR A 238 14.03 6.42 2.51
C THR A 238 14.53 6.25 3.94
N PHE A 239 15.36 7.18 4.45
CA PHE A 239 15.96 7.10 5.79
C PHE A 239 16.77 5.82 6.04
N THR A 240 17.45 5.29 5.01
CA THR A 240 18.41 4.20 5.17
C THR A 240 19.84 4.74 5.11
N ASP A 241 20.81 3.89 5.41
CA ASP A 241 22.23 4.23 5.39
C ASP A 241 22.88 4.00 4.01
N VAL A 242 22.08 3.82 2.95
CA VAL A 242 22.56 3.64 1.58
C VAL A 242 23.36 4.87 1.13
N GLU A 243 24.57 4.62 0.64
CA GLU A 243 25.51 5.65 0.16
C GLU A 243 25.72 5.63 -1.36
N ILE A 244 25.55 4.47 -1.99
CA ILE A 244 25.92 4.24 -3.38
C ILE A 244 24.74 3.62 -4.14
N ILE A 245 24.44 4.22 -5.30
CA ILE A 245 23.61 3.60 -6.34
C ILE A 245 24.58 2.84 -7.28
N PRO A 246 24.33 1.57 -7.63
CA PRO A 246 25.22 0.83 -8.51
C PRO A 246 25.30 1.45 -9.92
N ASP A 247 26.45 1.36 -10.57
CA ASP A 247 26.61 1.76 -11.96
C ASP A 247 25.77 0.86 -12.88
N ASN A 248 25.26 1.38 -13.99
CA ASN A 248 24.39 0.68 -14.94
C ASN A 248 23.13 0.07 -14.29
N PHE A 249 22.67 0.63 -13.16
CA PHE A 249 21.47 0.16 -12.49
C PHE A 249 20.23 0.58 -13.27
N SER A 250 19.25 -0.31 -13.38
CA SER A 250 17.99 -0.03 -14.07
C SER A 250 16.80 -0.40 -13.20
N ILE A 251 15.91 0.57 -12.99
CA ILE A 251 14.73 0.45 -12.14
C ILE A 251 13.73 1.51 -12.56
N LYS A 252 12.42 1.24 -12.47
CA LYS A 252 11.45 2.29 -12.84
C LYS A 252 11.38 3.39 -11.79
N VAL A 253 11.17 3.02 -10.53
CA VAL A 253 11.02 3.96 -9.42
C VAL A 253 12.03 3.67 -8.33
N LEU A 254 12.89 4.65 -8.02
CA LEU A 254 13.87 4.56 -6.94
C LEU A 254 13.69 5.72 -5.96
N ASN A 255 13.35 5.40 -4.71
CA ASN A 255 13.27 6.39 -3.64
C ASN A 255 14.38 6.18 -2.62
N LEU A 256 15.28 7.17 -2.55
CA LEU A 256 16.44 7.24 -1.67
C LEU A 256 16.44 8.54 -0.85
N SER A 257 15.28 9.20 -0.71
CA SER A 257 15.18 10.46 0.04
C SER A 257 15.69 10.29 1.47
N LYS A 258 16.46 11.26 1.97
CA LYS A 258 17.07 11.24 3.31
C LYS A 258 17.96 10.02 3.59
N SER A 259 18.51 9.41 2.54
CA SER A 259 19.64 8.48 2.64
C SER A 259 20.97 9.23 2.62
N LYS A 260 22.09 8.51 2.61
CA LYS A 260 23.45 9.08 2.58
C LYS A 260 24.03 9.20 1.16
N VAL A 261 23.20 9.01 0.13
CA VAL A 261 23.62 9.10 -1.27
C VAL A 261 24.19 10.48 -1.60
N LYS A 262 25.29 10.49 -2.34
CA LYS A 262 26.04 11.69 -2.74
C LYS A 262 26.17 11.89 -4.24
N VAL A 263 26.02 10.80 -5.00
CA VAL A 263 26.29 10.78 -6.44
C VAL A 263 25.19 10.01 -7.13
N ILE A 264 24.67 10.59 -8.22
CA ILE A 264 23.83 9.90 -9.18
C ILE A 264 24.76 9.30 -10.24
N PRO A 265 24.74 7.98 -10.48
CA PRO A 265 25.51 7.38 -11.57
C PRO A 265 25.05 7.95 -12.92
N PRO A 266 25.97 8.32 -13.82
CA PRO A 266 25.61 8.88 -15.13
C PRO A 266 24.88 7.89 -16.05
N ASP A 267 24.98 6.58 -15.76
CA ASP A 267 24.37 5.48 -16.50
C ASP A 267 23.17 4.84 -15.76
N LEU A 268 22.67 5.49 -14.71
CA LEU A 268 21.43 5.09 -14.04
C LEU A 268 20.25 5.27 -15.00
N ASN A 269 19.49 4.20 -15.20
CA ASN A 269 18.29 4.20 -16.03
C ASN A 269 17.03 4.08 -15.16
N CYS A 270 16.30 5.18 -14.97
CA CYS A 270 15.05 5.21 -14.22
C CYS A 270 13.99 6.15 -14.77
N GLU A 271 12.72 5.82 -14.51
CA GLU A 271 11.57 6.69 -14.82
C GLU A 271 11.45 7.78 -13.73
N GLU A 272 11.49 7.40 -12.45
CA GLU A 272 11.35 8.29 -11.29
C GLU A 272 12.49 8.09 -10.28
N LEU A 273 13.15 9.19 -9.89
CA LEU A 273 14.24 9.21 -8.91
C LEU A 273 13.99 10.24 -7.81
N HIS A 274 13.84 9.76 -6.58
CA HIS A 274 13.64 10.63 -5.41
C HIS A 274 14.86 10.63 -4.50
N LEU A 275 15.47 11.80 -4.35
CA LEU A 275 16.71 12.06 -3.63
C LEU A 275 16.60 13.28 -2.70
N SER A 276 15.39 13.70 -2.34
CA SER A 276 15.19 14.84 -1.44
C SER A 276 15.86 14.63 -0.08
N GLY A 277 16.52 15.66 0.46
CA GLY A 277 17.24 15.61 1.74
C GLY A 277 18.50 14.74 1.72
N THR A 278 19.10 14.49 0.55
CA THR A 278 20.37 13.76 0.39
C THR A 278 21.55 14.73 0.22
N ASP A 279 22.77 14.19 0.24
CA ASP A 279 24.00 14.96 0.06
C ASP A 279 24.40 15.14 -1.42
N VAL A 280 23.49 14.88 -2.36
CA VAL A 280 23.77 15.02 -3.79
C VAL A 280 24.08 16.47 -4.16
N GLU A 281 25.21 16.68 -4.84
CA GLU A 281 25.69 18.02 -5.21
C GLU A 281 25.54 18.34 -6.71
N VAL A 282 25.49 17.30 -7.56
CA VAL A 282 25.56 17.44 -9.03
C VAL A 282 24.61 16.44 -9.69
N ILE A 283 23.83 16.94 -10.66
CA ILE A 283 23.11 16.11 -11.61
C ILE A 283 24.06 15.79 -12.78
N PRO A 284 24.25 14.52 -13.17
CA PRO A 284 25.15 14.15 -14.26
C PRO A 284 24.80 14.85 -15.58
N HIS A 285 25.82 15.11 -16.39
CA HIS A 285 25.63 15.60 -17.76
C HIS A 285 24.89 14.57 -18.60
N GLY A 286 23.91 15.03 -19.39
CA GLY A 286 23.07 14.14 -20.20
C GLY A 286 22.13 13.24 -19.40
N PHE A 287 21.87 13.54 -18.12
CA PHE A 287 20.94 12.74 -17.32
C PHE A 287 19.51 12.91 -17.82
N GLU A 288 18.80 11.79 -17.95
CA GLU A 288 17.43 11.72 -18.46
C GLU A 288 16.56 10.88 -17.52
N CYS A 289 15.40 11.41 -17.13
CA CYS A 289 14.35 10.68 -16.42
C CYS A 289 13.01 11.44 -16.53
N ASP A 290 11.89 10.81 -16.16
CA ASP A 290 10.60 11.52 -16.14
C ASP A 290 10.50 12.44 -14.91
N GLU A 291 10.88 11.94 -13.73
CA GLU A 291 10.78 12.68 -12.47
C GLU A 291 12.09 12.64 -11.68
N LEU A 292 12.60 13.81 -11.28
CA LEU A 292 13.75 13.93 -10.37
C LEU A 292 13.42 14.88 -9.21
N THR A 293 13.42 14.36 -7.99
CA THR A 293 13.25 15.19 -6.79
C THR A 293 14.55 15.27 -5.99
N LEU A 294 15.04 16.49 -5.81
CA LEU A 294 16.30 16.83 -5.16
C LEU A 294 16.10 17.98 -4.15
N SER A 295 14.87 18.20 -3.69
CA SER A 295 14.55 19.22 -2.70
C SER A 295 15.31 19.00 -1.39
N ASP A 296 15.79 20.07 -0.75
CA ASP A 296 16.68 20.03 0.43
C ASP A 296 17.98 19.22 0.20
N SER A 297 18.45 19.12 -1.05
CA SER A 297 19.78 18.56 -1.37
C SER A 297 20.86 19.65 -1.47
N LYS A 298 22.10 19.23 -1.72
CA LYS A 298 23.25 20.14 -1.85
C LYS A 298 23.49 20.65 -3.27
N VAL A 299 22.55 20.43 -4.20
CA VAL A 299 22.66 20.89 -5.57
C VAL A 299 22.72 22.42 -5.63
N LYS A 300 23.66 22.94 -6.43
CA LYS A 300 23.89 24.39 -6.60
C LYS A 300 23.75 24.89 -8.03
N VAL A 301 23.85 23.97 -8.98
CA VAL A 301 23.89 24.27 -10.41
C VAL A 301 23.05 23.23 -11.14
N ILE A 302 22.17 23.73 -11.99
CA ILE A 302 21.47 22.93 -12.99
C ILE A 302 22.33 22.94 -14.26
N THR A 303 22.62 21.78 -14.82
CA THR A 303 23.31 21.64 -16.10
C THR A 303 22.30 21.78 -17.25
N PRO A 304 22.63 22.48 -18.35
CA PRO A 304 21.67 22.74 -19.44
C PRO A 304 21.34 21.51 -20.29
N ASP A 305 22.15 20.46 -20.19
CA ASP A 305 22.09 19.26 -21.04
C ASP A 305 21.33 18.09 -20.39
N ILE A 306 20.51 18.35 -19.37
CA ILE A 306 19.57 17.37 -18.80
C ILE A 306 18.21 17.45 -19.50
N GLU A 307 17.51 16.32 -19.57
CA GLU A 307 16.15 16.22 -20.12
C GLU A 307 15.24 15.53 -19.09
N ILE A 308 14.43 16.33 -18.39
CA ILE A 308 13.61 15.86 -17.27
C ILE A 308 12.21 16.45 -17.38
N ASN A 309 11.15 15.65 -17.26
CA ASN A 309 9.79 16.19 -17.35
C ASN A 309 9.43 17.04 -16.11
N PHE A 310 9.70 16.52 -14.92
CA PHE A 310 9.53 17.22 -13.64
C PHE A 310 10.82 17.23 -12.82
N LEU A 311 11.32 18.43 -12.51
CA LEU A 311 12.52 18.63 -11.70
C LEU A 311 12.16 19.46 -10.46
N ASP A 312 12.28 18.86 -9.29
CA ASP A 312 12.12 19.53 -8.00
C ASP A 312 13.49 19.78 -7.35
N LEU A 313 13.80 21.05 -7.14
CA LEU A 313 15.00 21.57 -6.50
C LEU A 313 14.65 22.57 -5.39
N ASP A 314 13.48 22.42 -4.77
CA ASP A 314 13.04 23.30 -3.68
C ASP A 314 14.04 23.27 -2.52
N GLU A 315 14.20 24.40 -1.83
CA GLU A 315 15.10 24.53 -0.67
C GLU A 315 16.59 24.21 -0.98
N THR A 316 16.99 24.16 -2.25
CA THR A 316 18.41 24.02 -2.65
C THR A 316 19.12 25.37 -2.77
N ASP A 317 20.44 25.31 -2.93
CA ASP A 317 21.33 26.48 -3.13
C ASP A 317 21.38 26.98 -4.59
N VAL A 318 20.49 26.50 -5.45
CA VAL A 318 20.45 26.87 -6.88
C VAL A 318 20.19 28.37 -7.03
N ARG A 319 20.99 29.02 -7.89
CA ARG A 319 20.93 30.48 -8.10
C ARG A 319 20.48 30.88 -9.49
N LYS A 320 20.57 29.99 -10.47
CA LYS A 320 20.30 30.30 -11.87
C LYS A 320 19.66 29.12 -12.57
N ILE A 321 18.70 29.44 -13.43
CA ILE A 321 18.10 28.51 -14.38
C ILE A 321 18.87 28.66 -15.69
N PRO A 322 19.53 27.62 -16.22
CA PRO A 322 20.33 27.73 -17.42
C PRO A 322 19.46 27.90 -18.66
N ASP A 323 19.99 28.62 -19.65
CA ASP A 323 19.34 28.74 -20.96
C ASP A 323 19.29 27.38 -21.66
N GLY A 324 18.17 27.08 -22.31
CA GLY A 324 17.99 25.85 -23.06
C GLY A 324 17.70 24.60 -22.22
N LEU A 325 17.51 24.72 -20.90
CA LEU A 325 17.07 23.63 -20.04
C LEU A 325 15.80 22.97 -20.59
N LYS A 326 15.87 21.68 -20.91
CA LYS A 326 14.72 20.89 -21.34
C LYS A 326 14.01 20.32 -20.12
N CYS A 327 13.14 21.14 -19.54
CA CYS A 327 12.33 20.76 -18.40
C CYS A 327 10.90 21.26 -18.60
N THR A 328 9.89 20.41 -18.41
CA THR A 328 8.49 20.85 -18.57
C THR A 328 7.99 21.58 -17.34
N SER A 329 8.30 21.03 -16.16
CA SER A 329 7.86 21.55 -14.87
C SER A 329 9.05 21.63 -13.91
N LEU A 330 9.33 22.84 -13.42
CA LEU A 330 10.52 23.13 -12.62
C LEU A 330 10.14 23.79 -11.30
N SER A 331 10.47 23.13 -10.19
CA SER A 331 10.27 23.64 -8.84
C SER A 331 11.59 24.13 -8.24
N LEU A 332 11.59 25.39 -7.81
CA LEU A 332 12.70 26.12 -7.21
C LEU A 332 12.19 27.01 -6.06
N ASP A 333 11.15 26.56 -5.37
CA ASP A 333 10.60 27.23 -4.21
C ASP A 333 11.68 27.33 -3.12
N MET A 334 11.70 28.46 -2.40
CA MET A 334 12.65 28.76 -1.32
C MET A 334 14.13 28.75 -1.75
N THR A 335 14.43 28.83 -3.05
CA THR A 335 15.82 28.92 -3.55
C THR A 335 16.32 30.36 -3.66
N PRO A 336 17.65 30.59 -3.71
CA PRO A 336 18.23 31.90 -4.00
C PRO A 336 18.08 32.41 -5.44
N VAL A 337 17.31 31.74 -6.30
CA VAL A 337 17.08 32.17 -7.70
C VAL A 337 16.43 33.57 -7.72
N ASP A 338 16.98 34.46 -8.54
CA ASP A 338 16.57 35.87 -8.64
C ASP A 338 16.04 36.28 -10.02
N THR A 339 16.13 35.38 -11.01
CA THR A 339 15.70 35.63 -12.40
C THR A 339 14.79 34.53 -12.93
N ILE A 340 13.72 34.93 -13.63
CA ILE A 340 12.90 34.05 -14.45
C ILE A 340 13.56 33.91 -15.85
N PRO A 341 13.76 32.69 -16.37
CA PRO A 341 14.32 32.47 -17.69
C PRO A 341 13.38 32.98 -18.77
N VAL A 342 13.92 33.68 -19.76
CA VAL A 342 13.18 34.16 -20.93
C VAL A 342 13.63 33.39 -22.15
N GLY A 343 12.67 32.98 -23.00
CA GLY A 343 12.97 32.25 -24.23
C GLY A 343 13.27 30.76 -24.02
N ASN A 344 13.23 30.27 -22.78
CA ASN A 344 13.16 28.84 -22.54
C ASN A 344 11.74 28.35 -22.86
N THR A 345 11.58 27.73 -24.03
CA THR A 345 10.29 27.27 -24.55
C THR A 345 9.82 25.93 -23.99
N PHE A 346 10.67 25.26 -23.21
CA PHE A 346 10.35 23.93 -22.67
C PHE A 346 9.63 24.01 -21.33
N ILE A 347 10.02 24.97 -20.49
CA ILE A 347 9.38 25.18 -19.19
C ILE A 347 7.98 25.74 -19.41
N LYS A 348 6.98 24.98 -18.97
CA LYS A 348 5.57 25.37 -18.96
C LYS A 348 5.14 25.78 -17.57
N ASP A 349 5.61 25.05 -16.56
CA ASP A 349 5.27 25.29 -15.16
C ASP A 349 6.54 25.66 -14.38
N LEU A 350 6.50 26.80 -13.71
CA LEU A 350 7.64 27.32 -12.95
C LEU A 350 7.20 27.73 -11.54
N PHE A 351 7.75 27.05 -10.55
CA PHE A 351 7.50 27.31 -9.13
C PHE A 351 8.73 27.97 -8.51
N LEU A 352 8.53 29.18 -7.98
CA LEU A 352 9.56 30.07 -7.45
C LEU A 352 9.11 30.74 -6.16
N SER A 353 8.14 30.16 -5.45
CA SER A 353 7.57 30.70 -4.23
C SER A 353 8.66 30.89 -3.17
N GLY A 354 8.71 32.06 -2.53
CA GLY A 354 9.73 32.38 -1.51
C GLY A 354 11.16 32.51 -2.05
N SER A 355 11.36 32.53 -3.38
CA SER A 355 12.66 32.78 -4.01
C SER A 355 13.07 34.27 -3.94
N GLN A 356 14.17 34.65 -4.60
CA GLN A 356 14.67 36.03 -4.63
C GLN A 356 14.25 36.79 -5.89
N VAL A 357 13.30 36.27 -6.65
CA VAL A 357 12.81 36.92 -7.87
C VAL A 357 12.15 38.25 -7.54
N LYS A 358 12.66 39.32 -8.17
CA LYS A 358 12.12 40.68 -8.06
C LYS A 358 11.37 41.14 -9.31
N LYS A 359 11.54 40.43 -10.42
CA LYS A 359 11.06 40.89 -11.72
C LYS A 359 10.44 39.76 -12.52
N VAL A 360 9.29 40.02 -13.12
CA VAL A 360 8.72 39.20 -14.20
C VAL A 360 9.06 39.88 -15.53
N PRO A 361 10.09 39.40 -16.27
CA PRO A 361 10.60 40.07 -17.46
C PRO A 361 9.66 39.97 -18.67
N ALA A 362 9.93 40.76 -19.72
CA ALA A 362 9.27 40.63 -21.01
C ALA A 362 9.59 39.28 -21.66
N GLY A 363 8.62 38.73 -22.41
CA GLY A 363 8.78 37.46 -23.12
C GLY A 363 8.45 36.21 -22.30
N VAL A 364 8.04 36.34 -21.03
CA VAL A 364 7.61 35.17 -20.22
C VAL A 364 6.34 34.55 -20.82
N ARG A 365 6.38 33.25 -21.10
CA ARG A 365 5.30 32.45 -21.66
C ARG A 365 5.21 31.13 -20.89
N LEU A 366 4.28 31.01 -19.96
CA LEU A 366 4.13 29.87 -19.06
C LEU A 366 2.66 29.44 -18.99
N ASP A 367 2.43 28.16 -18.76
CA ASP A 367 1.10 27.65 -18.40
C ASP A 367 0.85 27.95 -16.91
N ALA A 368 1.85 27.74 -16.05
CA ALA A 368 1.80 28.08 -14.63
C ALA A 368 3.03 28.85 -14.13
N LEU A 369 2.82 29.91 -13.35
CA LEU A 369 3.88 30.63 -12.62
C LEU A 369 3.50 30.83 -11.14
N ARG A 370 4.23 30.20 -10.23
CA ARG A 370 4.10 30.45 -8.78
C ARG A 370 5.24 31.31 -8.26
N ILE A 371 4.89 32.46 -7.70
CA ILE A 371 5.83 33.44 -7.14
C ILE A 371 5.30 33.97 -5.80
N GLY A 372 4.52 33.17 -5.09
CA GLY A 372 4.02 33.50 -3.74
C GLY A 372 5.21 33.72 -2.80
N GLY A 373 5.23 34.80 -2.02
CA GLY A 373 6.39 35.09 -1.16
C GLY A 373 7.57 35.78 -1.84
N CYS A 374 7.51 36.06 -3.15
CA CYS A 374 8.52 36.87 -3.84
C CYS A 374 8.22 38.37 -3.70
N GLU A 375 9.25 39.19 -3.45
CA GLU A 375 9.16 40.65 -3.40
C GLU A 375 9.19 41.25 -4.83
N ILE A 376 8.10 41.06 -5.58
CA ILE A 376 8.04 41.52 -6.98
C ILE A 376 7.98 43.06 -7.06
N GLU A 377 9.01 43.64 -7.66
CA GLU A 377 9.18 45.09 -7.89
C GLU A 377 8.82 45.50 -9.33
N GLU A 378 8.96 44.58 -10.29
CA GLU A 378 8.67 44.86 -11.71
C GLU A 378 7.91 43.70 -12.35
N PHE A 379 6.88 44.02 -13.13
CA PHE A 379 6.09 43.02 -13.85
C PHE A 379 5.90 43.48 -15.30
N SER A 380 6.39 42.77 -16.30
CA SER A 380 6.33 43.21 -17.69
C SER A 380 4.91 43.22 -18.26
N GLU A 381 4.68 44.10 -19.25
CA GLU A 381 3.45 44.08 -20.05
C GLU A 381 3.45 42.95 -21.10
N ASP A 382 4.62 42.44 -21.47
CA ASP A 382 4.78 41.42 -22.50
C ASP A 382 4.89 40.01 -21.90
N VAL A 383 3.78 39.52 -21.35
CA VAL A 383 3.68 38.18 -20.74
C VAL A 383 2.51 37.39 -21.31
N LYS A 384 2.58 36.05 -21.20
CA LYS A 384 1.43 35.15 -21.33
C LYS A 384 1.54 34.08 -20.25
N ILE A 385 0.63 34.11 -19.28
CA ILE A 385 0.64 33.18 -18.14
C ILE A 385 -0.77 32.57 -18.04
N GLY A 386 -0.89 31.25 -18.04
CA GLY A 386 -2.17 30.57 -17.84
C GLY A 386 -2.71 30.81 -16.43
N GLU A 387 -1.95 30.35 -15.44
CA GLU A 387 -2.26 30.46 -14.02
C GLU A 387 -1.11 31.19 -13.29
N LEU A 388 -1.44 32.19 -12.48
CA LEU A 388 -0.49 32.99 -11.71
C LEU A 388 -0.81 32.90 -10.22
N TRP A 389 0.09 32.33 -9.44
CA TRP A 389 -0.02 32.25 -7.98
C TRP A 389 0.83 33.33 -7.34
N ILE A 390 0.18 34.18 -6.56
CA ILE A 390 0.80 35.32 -5.89
C ILE A 390 0.27 35.45 -4.46
N ASN A 391 1.05 36.06 -3.59
CA ASN A 391 0.59 36.48 -2.27
C ASN A 391 0.27 37.98 -2.30
N GLU A 392 -1.02 38.32 -2.28
CA GLU A 392 -1.49 39.71 -2.36
C GLU A 392 -1.00 40.60 -1.21
N LYS A 393 -0.62 40.01 -0.07
CA LYS A 393 -0.15 40.77 1.10
C LYS A 393 1.29 41.28 0.94
N ILE A 394 2.05 40.69 0.02
CA ILE A 394 3.47 40.97 -0.19
C ILE A 394 3.69 41.85 -1.42
N ILE A 395 2.82 41.73 -2.42
CA ILE A 395 2.87 42.53 -3.65
C ILE A 395 2.28 43.93 -3.40
N SER A 396 2.92 44.97 -3.95
CA SER A 396 2.39 46.34 -3.85
C SER A 396 1.08 46.52 -4.62
N ASP A 397 0.22 47.44 -4.16
CA ASP A 397 -1.04 47.79 -4.85
C ASP A 397 -0.82 48.17 -6.32
N GLU A 398 0.32 48.81 -6.63
CA GLU A 398 0.68 49.18 -8.00
C GLU A 398 0.90 47.94 -8.89
N ILE A 399 1.71 46.99 -8.43
CA ILE A 399 2.01 45.76 -9.16
C ILE A 399 0.75 44.90 -9.25
N TYR A 400 -0.02 44.77 -8.16
CA TYR A 400 -1.27 44.04 -8.18
C TYR A 400 -2.28 44.66 -9.16
N GLY A 401 -2.41 45.99 -9.16
CA GLY A 401 -3.22 46.71 -10.14
C GLY A 401 -2.76 46.51 -11.59
N LYS A 402 -1.45 46.33 -11.82
CA LYS A 402 -0.91 45.95 -13.14
C LYS A 402 -1.29 44.52 -13.51
N ILE A 403 -1.14 43.56 -12.61
CA ILE A 403 -1.53 42.16 -12.81
C ILE A 403 -3.02 42.05 -13.18
N LEU A 404 -3.90 42.76 -12.47
CA LEU A 404 -5.34 42.79 -12.78
C LEU A 404 -5.65 43.37 -14.16
N ARG A 405 -4.89 44.38 -14.63
CA ARG A 405 -5.02 44.92 -15.99
C ARG A 405 -4.58 43.90 -17.04
N LEU A 406 -3.49 43.17 -16.78
CA LEU A 406 -2.99 42.11 -17.66
C LEU A 406 -3.97 40.94 -17.76
N GLN A 407 -4.61 40.56 -16.64
CA GLN A 407 -5.66 39.55 -16.64
C GLN A 407 -6.85 39.97 -17.51
N LYS A 408 -7.35 41.21 -17.34
CA LYS A 408 -8.43 41.76 -18.19
C LYS A 408 -8.05 41.82 -19.68
N ALA A 409 -6.76 41.98 -19.98
CA ALA A 409 -6.23 41.95 -21.34
C ALA A 409 -6.02 40.53 -21.91
N GLY A 410 -6.32 39.47 -21.16
CA GLY A 410 -6.13 38.08 -21.55
C GLY A 410 -4.67 37.62 -21.60
N LYS A 411 -3.76 38.38 -20.96
CA LYS A 411 -2.34 38.03 -20.85
C LYS A 411 -2.04 37.15 -19.63
N ILE A 412 -2.92 37.19 -18.64
CA ILE A 412 -2.93 36.29 -17.48
C ILE A 412 -4.32 35.63 -17.47
N GLY A 413 -4.40 34.32 -17.34
CA GLY A 413 -5.68 33.60 -17.26
C GLY A 413 -6.29 33.69 -15.87
N GLU A 414 -5.92 32.77 -15.00
CA GLU A 414 -6.36 32.73 -13.61
C GLU A 414 -5.32 33.36 -12.67
N ILE A 415 -5.80 34.12 -11.68
CA ILE A 415 -4.98 34.60 -10.57
C ILE A 415 -5.42 33.82 -9.35
N ILE A 416 -4.49 33.11 -8.73
CA ILE A 416 -4.72 32.31 -7.54
C ILE A 416 -3.98 32.99 -6.38
N LEU A 417 -4.72 33.29 -5.32
CA LEU A 417 -4.15 33.90 -4.14
C LEU A 417 -3.56 32.82 -3.24
N ASP A 418 -2.25 32.81 -3.14
CA ASP A 418 -1.54 31.95 -2.21
C ASP A 418 -1.58 32.58 -0.82
N HIS A 419 -2.26 31.91 0.11
CA HIS A 419 -2.39 32.34 1.49
C HIS A 419 -1.26 31.81 2.37
N ASP A 420 -0.44 30.89 1.85
CA ASP A 420 0.71 30.38 2.58
C ASP A 420 1.78 31.48 2.64
N THR A 421 1.96 32.00 3.85
CA THR A 421 3.09 32.86 4.16
C THR A 421 4.29 31.95 4.36
N TYR A 422 5.14 31.84 3.35
CA TYR A 422 6.51 31.35 3.52
C TYR A 422 7.26 32.36 4.40
N GLU A 423 7.03 32.31 5.72
CA GLU A 423 7.84 33.05 6.67
C GLU A 423 9.24 32.45 6.61
N ARG A 424 10.16 33.12 5.92
CA ARG A 424 11.61 32.86 6.04
C ARG A 424 11.96 33.01 7.52
N THR A 425 11.92 31.91 8.26
CA THR A 425 12.60 31.84 9.55
C THR A 425 14.08 31.84 9.23
N ASN A 426 14.69 33.03 9.25
CA ASN A 426 16.13 33.20 9.14
C ASN A 426 16.79 32.31 10.21
N ALA A 427 17.41 31.21 9.78
CA ALA A 427 18.29 30.36 10.59
C ALA A 427 19.74 30.59 10.16
#